data_AF-A0A9D4DZ26-F1
#
_entry.id   AF-A0A9D4DZ26-F1
#
_cell.length_a   1.000
_cell.length_b   1.000
_cell.length_c   1.000
_cell.angle_alpha   90.00
_cell.angle_beta   90.00
_cell.angle_gamma   90.00
#
_symmetry.space_group_name_H-M   'P 1'
#
loop_
_entity.id
_entity.type
_entity.pdbx_description
1 polymer ?
#
loop_
_entity_poly.entity_id
_entity_poly.type
_entity_poly.pdbx_seq_one_letter_code
_entity_poly.pdbx_strand_id
1 'polypeptide(L)'
;MFSLAGSAGEEHSDMEQGSDNSDDDAGYSKAKKRGEVTDNDILRDSEYPEIYIRKQLKKANSVSGQAYKKKHSRVYNNYHACYYCKELFLHIPVHMKTHRNISEVRHELKKTQPDFSSLRKLGDDQHNRDVVNQKKGELIIARKSNEKTLDITKYGPCVNCREWMLLSGLKKHFRTCAKGEKRGMGKKDLVITAQILAGHVVGKPSKMMLEEVYRIMKDDECSRTAKNDVLILSLGESWLRRNIDNNDKRKYYASGRMRLCARLLIALKAQQLQTKSEENEVTCETMWDFLMPSKFDDFVTASLAVSMPHMDDMEDLRAPSNAIKLKYDIRRLLNAKYAYLLRASDVVSNEIKQCKRFLKLMEIEWGERVTKVARTVLQTRRLTETKEVPAPDDVEKLTRHLVNELENTKMTPENYARIVQLCQTRLLLFNKRRSGELEVLK
;
A
#
# COMPACT_ATOMS: atom_id res chain seq x y z
N MET A 1 -9.73 52.64 43.65
CA MET A 1 -9.05 53.92 43.91
C MET A 1 -8.40 54.37 42.61
N PHE A 2 -8.70 55.61 42.24
CA PHE A 2 -8.22 56.44 41.14
C PHE A 2 -8.64 56.13 39.69
N SER A 3 -9.39 57.12 39.20
CA SER A 3 -9.90 57.46 37.87
C SER A 3 -8.89 58.37 37.13
N LEU A 4 -9.27 58.75 35.90
CA LEU A 4 -8.81 59.83 34.98
C LEU A 4 -8.10 59.28 33.73
N ALA A 5 -8.60 59.39 32.48
CA ALA A 5 -9.22 60.46 31.68
C ALA A 5 -8.22 61.51 31.14
N GLY A 6 -8.32 61.77 29.82
CA GLY A 6 -7.67 62.87 29.07
C GLY A 6 -6.68 62.36 28.00
N SER A 7 -6.65 62.66 26.69
CA SER A 7 -7.34 63.52 25.70
C SER A 7 -6.27 64.27 24.88
N ALA A 8 -6.43 64.22 23.55
CA ALA A 8 -5.98 65.16 22.51
C ALA A 8 -4.48 65.45 22.27
N GLY A 9 -4.12 65.58 20.98
CA GLY A 9 -2.87 66.16 20.50
C GLY A 9 -2.57 65.84 19.03
N GLU A 10 -3.25 66.55 18.12
CA GLU A 10 -2.78 66.75 16.73
C GLU A 10 -1.62 67.77 16.76
N GLU A 11 -0.49 67.46 16.14
CA GLU A 11 0.45 68.48 15.67
C GLU A 11 0.94 68.12 14.25
N HIS A 12 0.86 69.15 13.41
CA HIS A 12 1.25 69.23 12.02
C HIS A 12 2.65 69.87 11.92
N SER A 13 3.34 69.66 10.79
CA SER A 13 4.61 70.26 10.33
C SER A 13 5.87 69.45 10.72
N ASP A 14 6.86 69.17 9.85
CA ASP A 14 7.34 69.90 8.67
C ASP A 14 7.86 69.00 7.54
N MET A 15 7.81 69.56 6.34
CA MET A 15 8.47 69.12 5.12
C MET A 15 9.99 69.11 5.28
N GLU A 16 10.64 68.01 4.91
CA GLU A 16 11.95 68.08 4.24
C GLU A 16 11.89 67.30 2.94
N GLN A 17 12.07 68.05 1.86
CA GLN A 17 12.23 67.59 0.49
C GLN A 17 13.63 66.98 0.32
N GLY A 18 13.69 65.74 -0.15
CA GLY A 18 14.94 65.04 -0.43
C GLY A 18 14.80 64.15 -1.65
N SER A 19 14.85 64.80 -2.82
CA SER A 19 15.29 64.31 -4.14
C SER A 19 14.99 62.86 -4.58
N ASP A 20 14.19 62.81 -5.65
CA ASP A 20 14.18 61.81 -6.71
C ASP A 20 15.41 60.90 -6.82
N ASN A 21 15.14 59.60 -6.81
CA ASN A 21 15.71 58.70 -7.80
C ASN A 21 14.61 57.73 -8.24
N SER A 22 14.07 58.06 -9.40
CA SER A 22 13.28 57.19 -10.26
C SER A 22 14.09 55.98 -10.72
N ASP A 23 13.35 55.00 -11.24
CA ASP A 23 13.80 53.87 -12.06
C ASP A 23 14.06 52.56 -11.30
N ASP A 24 12.99 51.75 -11.18
CA ASP A 24 12.92 50.45 -11.85
C ASP A 24 11.57 49.76 -11.57
N ASP A 25 10.49 50.28 -12.18
CA ASP A 25 9.24 49.53 -12.37
C ASP A 25 9.39 48.59 -13.56
N ALA A 26 10.04 47.43 -13.33
CA ALA A 26 10.16 46.37 -14.31
C ALA A 26 9.17 45.23 -14.01
N GLY A 27 7.93 45.40 -14.49
CA GLY A 27 7.09 44.36 -15.07
C GLY A 27 6.98 43.02 -14.33
N TYR A 28 5.96 42.89 -13.48
CA TYR A 28 5.47 41.61 -12.96
C TYR A 28 5.06 40.68 -14.13
N SER A 29 5.93 39.72 -14.48
CA SER A 29 5.64 38.78 -15.57
C SER A 29 4.51 37.83 -15.19
N LYS A 30 3.38 37.94 -15.90
CA LYS A 30 2.33 36.90 -16.04
C LYS A 30 2.97 35.51 -16.15
N ALA A 31 2.39 34.53 -15.46
CA ALA A 31 2.78 33.13 -15.52
C ALA A 31 3.07 32.70 -16.97
N LYS A 32 4.33 32.37 -17.26
CA LYS A 32 4.72 31.85 -18.58
C LYS A 32 3.91 30.58 -18.82
N LYS A 33 2.98 30.59 -19.79
CA LYS A 33 2.18 29.41 -20.14
C LYS A 33 3.14 28.24 -20.39
N ARG A 34 2.88 27.13 -19.72
CA ARG A 34 3.65 25.88 -19.81
C ARG A 34 3.67 25.44 -21.28
N GLY A 35 4.87 25.24 -21.85
CA GLY A 35 5.01 24.79 -23.23
C GLY A 35 4.35 23.42 -23.46
N GLU A 36 3.83 23.23 -24.67
CA GLU A 36 3.24 21.96 -25.11
C GLU A 36 4.21 20.79 -24.89
N VAL A 37 3.66 19.65 -24.48
CA VAL A 37 4.43 18.44 -24.17
C VAL A 37 4.25 17.46 -25.31
N THR A 38 5.33 17.09 -26.00
CA THR A 38 5.24 16.07 -27.06
C THR A 38 5.43 14.67 -26.48
N ASP A 39 4.86 13.64 -27.11
CA ASP A 39 4.99 12.25 -26.66
C ASP A 39 6.46 11.76 -26.61
N ASN A 40 7.32 12.34 -27.43
CA ASN A 40 8.75 12.05 -27.41
C ASN A 40 9.44 12.52 -26.13
N ASP A 41 8.86 13.51 -25.43
CA ASP A 41 9.41 14.12 -24.23
C ASP A 41 8.98 13.44 -22.93
N ILE A 42 8.13 12.41 -22.99
CA ILE A 42 7.52 11.79 -21.79
C ILE A 42 7.72 10.28 -21.73
N LEU A 43 7.72 9.76 -20.50
CA LEU A 43 7.59 8.34 -20.17
C LEU A 43 6.24 8.16 -19.49
N ARG A 44 5.37 7.33 -20.08
CA ARG A 44 4.04 7.00 -19.55
C ARG A 44 4.13 5.79 -18.63
N ASP A 45 3.24 5.78 -17.64
CA ASP A 45 3.09 4.64 -16.72
C ASP A 45 2.57 3.40 -17.47
N SER A 46 3.02 2.22 -17.04
CA SER A 46 2.64 0.94 -17.66
C SER A 46 1.18 0.55 -17.46
N GLU A 47 0.56 0.95 -16.35
CA GLU A 47 -0.83 0.61 -16.01
C GLU A 47 -1.77 1.78 -16.28
N TYR A 48 -1.31 3.02 -16.08
CA TYR A 48 -2.09 4.25 -16.23
C TYR A 48 -1.44 5.21 -17.25
N PRO A 49 -1.68 5.04 -18.57
CA PRO A 49 -0.97 5.80 -19.62
C PRO A 49 -1.11 7.33 -19.55
N GLU A 50 -2.14 7.84 -18.87
CA GLU A 50 -2.35 9.27 -18.61
C GLU A 50 -1.42 9.85 -17.53
N ILE A 51 -0.76 9.00 -16.74
CA ILE A 51 0.29 9.38 -15.82
C ILE A 51 1.63 9.34 -16.56
N TYR A 52 2.42 10.39 -16.41
CA TYR A 52 3.71 10.47 -17.07
C TYR A 52 4.76 11.23 -16.27
N ILE A 53 6.02 11.01 -16.64
CA ILE A 53 7.16 11.86 -16.23
C ILE A 53 7.84 12.41 -17.48
N ARG A 54 8.37 13.64 -17.44
CA ARG A 54 9.17 14.17 -18.55
C ARG A 54 10.57 13.54 -18.60
N LYS A 55 10.98 13.04 -19.77
CA LYS A 55 12.35 12.57 -20.07
C LYS A 55 13.37 13.70 -19.93
N GLN A 56 14.63 13.33 -19.72
CA GLN A 56 15.74 14.28 -19.90
C GLN A 56 16.08 14.36 -21.39
N LEU A 57 15.94 15.53 -22.00
CA LEU A 57 16.48 15.79 -23.33
C LEU A 57 18.01 15.74 -23.25
N LYS A 58 18.62 14.71 -23.85
CA LYS A 58 20.05 14.73 -24.18
C LYS A 58 20.21 15.59 -25.43
N LYS A 59 21.12 16.57 -25.42
CA LYS A 59 21.42 17.35 -26.63
C LYS A 59 21.90 16.42 -27.75
N ALA A 60 21.39 16.62 -28.96
CA ALA A 60 22.08 16.20 -30.16
C ALA A 60 23.31 17.11 -30.34
N ASN A 61 24.45 16.53 -30.69
CA ASN A 61 25.62 17.29 -31.09
C ASN A 61 25.33 17.90 -32.47
N SER A 62 25.06 19.20 -32.54
CA SER A 62 25.02 19.91 -33.83
C SER A 62 26.44 20.30 -34.21
N VAL A 63 26.93 19.77 -35.33
CA VAL A 63 28.19 20.20 -35.95
C VAL A 63 27.92 21.53 -36.66
N SER A 64 28.41 22.62 -36.08
CA SER A 64 28.67 23.86 -36.82
C SER A 64 30.13 24.20 -36.59
N GLY A 65 30.87 24.34 -37.68
CA GLY A 65 32.32 24.53 -37.69
C GLY A 65 32.79 25.64 -36.75
N GLN A 66 33.98 25.40 -36.20
CA GLN A 66 34.81 26.28 -35.37
C GLN A 66 34.47 26.37 -33.86
N ALA A 67 35.46 25.91 -33.08
CA ALA A 67 35.63 25.95 -31.63
C ALA A 67 34.68 25.08 -30.78
N TYR A 68 35.27 24.02 -30.19
CA TYR A 68 34.68 23.20 -29.11
C TYR A 68 34.37 24.05 -27.87
N LYS A 69 33.25 24.75 -27.85
CA LYS A 69 32.65 25.25 -26.61
C LYS A 69 31.58 24.26 -26.15
N LYS A 70 31.91 23.43 -25.15
CA LYS A 70 30.92 22.64 -24.40
C LYS A 70 29.95 23.60 -23.69
N LYS A 71 28.92 24.09 -24.38
CA LYS A 71 27.80 24.80 -23.75
C LYS A 71 26.96 23.78 -22.96
N HIS A 72 27.32 23.58 -21.69
CA HIS A 72 26.47 22.92 -20.70
C HIS A 72 25.21 23.75 -20.44
N SER A 73 24.22 23.74 -21.33
CA SER A 73 22.89 24.23 -20.96
C SER A 73 22.19 23.12 -20.19
N ARG A 74 22.29 23.17 -18.86
CA ARG A 74 21.43 22.38 -17.99
C ARG A 74 19.99 22.79 -18.29
N VAL A 75 19.19 21.91 -18.88
CA VAL A 75 17.75 22.17 -19.09
C VAL A 75 17.06 21.95 -17.75
N TYR A 76 17.08 22.97 -16.88
CA TYR A 76 16.31 23.00 -15.64
C TYR A 76 14.90 23.52 -15.94
N ASN A 77 14.10 22.69 -16.60
CA ASN A 77 12.65 22.91 -16.70
C ASN A 77 11.91 22.05 -15.66
N ASN A 78 12.41 22.02 -14.41
CA ASN A 78 11.72 21.33 -13.32
C ASN A 78 10.65 22.27 -12.76
N TYR A 79 9.44 22.11 -13.24
CA TYR A 79 8.27 22.74 -12.63
C TYR A 79 7.97 22.05 -11.30
N HIS A 80 7.61 22.86 -10.32
CA HIS A 80 7.24 22.44 -8.98
C HIS A 80 5.85 22.98 -8.66
N ALA A 81 5.07 22.25 -7.89
CA ALA A 81 3.77 22.69 -7.45
C ALA A 81 3.89 23.63 -6.25
N CYS A 82 3.18 24.76 -6.30
CA CYS A 82 3.03 25.63 -5.15
C CYS A 82 2.06 25.01 -4.14
N TYR A 83 2.45 24.95 -2.87
CA TYR A 83 1.59 24.43 -1.80
C TYR A 83 0.28 25.21 -1.62
N TYR A 84 0.28 26.51 -1.90
CA TYR A 84 -0.87 27.39 -1.63
C TYR A 84 -1.83 27.50 -2.81
N CYS A 85 -1.35 27.92 -4.00
CA CYS A 85 -2.19 28.08 -5.18
C CYS A 85 -2.32 26.80 -6.02
N LYS A 86 -1.56 25.74 -5.71
CA LYS A 86 -1.56 24.44 -6.42
C LYS A 86 -1.14 24.50 -7.90
N GLU A 87 -0.70 25.66 -8.38
CA GLU A 87 -0.18 25.83 -9.73
C GLU A 87 1.31 25.48 -9.83
N LEU A 88 1.76 25.19 -11.05
CA LEU A 88 3.13 24.76 -11.36
C LEU A 88 4.02 25.94 -11.76
N PHE A 89 5.18 26.08 -11.10
CA PHE A 89 6.16 27.14 -11.38
C PHE A 89 7.58 26.58 -11.51
N LEU A 90 8.39 27.19 -12.39
CA LEU A 90 9.82 26.88 -12.52
C LEU A 90 10.64 27.35 -11.31
N HIS A 91 10.32 28.54 -10.79
CA HIS A 91 11.06 29.20 -9.73
C HIS A 91 10.16 29.47 -8.52
N ILE A 92 9.91 28.41 -7.72
CA ILE A 92 9.10 28.50 -6.50
C ILE A 92 9.57 29.60 -5.53
N PRO A 93 10.87 29.81 -5.27
CA PRO A 93 11.30 30.89 -4.38
C PRO A 93 10.87 32.29 -4.84
N VAL A 94 10.86 32.54 -6.15
CA VAL A 94 10.39 33.80 -6.72
C VAL A 94 8.87 33.90 -6.60
N HIS A 95 8.16 32.84 -6.97
CA HIS A 95 6.70 32.78 -6.86
C HIS A 95 6.22 32.97 -5.41
N MET A 96 6.95 32.46 -4.41
CA MET A 96 6.56 32.52 -3.01
C MET A 96 6.40 33.96 -2.49
N LYS A 97 7.04 34.95 -3.13
CA LYS A 97 6.85 36.37 -2.82
C LYS A 97 5.42 36.86 -3.04
N THR A 98 4.66 36.21 -3.94
CA THR A 98 3.23 36.51 -4.15
C THR A 98 2.37 36.09 -2.95
N HIS A 99 2.86 35.14 -2.14
CA HIS A 99 2.23 34.66 -0.90
C HIS A 99 2.75 35.40 0.34
N ARG A 100 3.28 36.62 0.21
CA ARG A 100 3.86 37.42 1.32
C ARG A 100 2.93 37.68 2.51
N ASN A 101 1.63 37.56 2.31
CA ASN A 101 0.62 37.75 3.35
C ASN A 101 0.45 36.51 4.25
N ILE A 102 0.97 35.35 3.84
CA ILE A 102 0.94 34.12 4.63
C ILE A 102 2.06 34.16 5.68
N SER A 103 1.72 33.86 6.94
CA SER A 103 2.63 33.99 8.08
C SER A 103 3.95 33.21 7.92
N GLU A 104 3.88 31.94 7.50
CA GLU A 104 5.05 31.08 7.28
C GLU A 104 5.98 31.64 6.19
N VAL A 105 5.40 32.11 5.08
CA VAL A 105 6.14 32.73 3.97
C VAL A 105 6.78 34.05 4.41
N ARG A 106 6.02 34.90 5.09
CA ARG A 106 6.50 36.18 5.62
C ARG A 106 7.66 35.99 6.59
N HIS A 107 7.59 34.96 7.43
CA HIS A 107 8.67 34.64 8.37
C HIS A 107 9.95 34.21 7.62
N GLU A 108 9.83 33.35 6.62
CA GLU A 108 10.97 32.88 5.84
C GLU A 108 11.63 34.00 5.01
N LEU A 109 10.83 34.90 4.44
CA LEU A 109 11.32 36.06 3.68
C LEU A 109 12.13 37.05 4.52
N LYS A 110 12.00 37.05 5.85
CA LYS A 110 12.78 37.91 6.76
C LYS A 110 14.20 37.40 6.97
N LYS A 111 14.51 36.15 6.61
CA LYS A 111 15.86 35.59 6.77
C LYS A 111 16.78 36.13 5.69
N THR A 112 18.08 36.22 6.01
CA THR A 112 19.13 36.64 5.06
C THR A 112 19.20 35.74 3.83
N GLN A 113 18.90 34.44 3.99
CA GLN A 113 18.72 33.49 2.89
C GLN A 113 17.42 32.69 3.10
N PRO A 114 16.31 33.11 2.48
CA PRO A 114 15.04 32.40 2.57
C PRO A 114 15.13 30.99 1.94
N ASP A 115 14.76 29.94 2.69
CA ASP A 115 14.73 28.57 2.18
C ASP A 115 13.29 28.04 2.09
N PHE A 116 12.77 27.97 0.86
CA PHE A 116 11.44 27.43 0.58
C PHE A 116 11.44 25.94 0.21
N SER A 117 12.54 25.22 0.44
CA SER A 117 12.68 23.81 0.06
C SER A 117 11.62 22.92 0.70
N SER A 118 11.23 23.18 1.95
CA SER A 118 10.18 22.43 2.65
C SER A 118 8.81 22.65 1.99
N LEU A 119 8.43 23.90 1.77
CA LEU A 119 7.16 24.26 1.13
C LEU A 119 7.06 23.76 -0.31
N ARG A 120 8.16 23.81 -1.06
CA ARG A 120 8.25 23.20 -2.39
C ARG A 120 7.96 21.69 -2.34
N LYS A 121 8.61 20.96 -1.43
CA LYS A 121 8.42 19.51 -1.29
C LYS A 121 6.99 19.15 -0.88
N LEU A 122 6.36 19.97 -0.04
CA LEU A 122 4.96 19.78 0.36
C LEU A 122 3.99 20.03 -0.80
N GLY A 123 4.23 21.08 -1.60
CA GLY A 123 3.45 21.35 -2.81
C GLY A 123 3.56 20.20 -3.82
N ASP A 124 4.79 19.76 -4.12
CA ASP A 124 5.02 18.60 -5.00
C ASP A 124 4.36 17.32 -4.46
N ASP A 125 4.41 17.08 -3.15
CA ASP A 125 3.78 15.92 -2.52
C ASP A 125 2.26 15.94 -2.63
N GLN A 126 1.64 17.12 -2.48
CA GLN A 126 0.21 17.26 -2.69
C GLN A 126 -0.18 17.01 -4.14
N HIS A 127 0.50 17.67 -5.09
CA HIS A 127 0.27 17.48 -6.52
C HIS A 127 0.42 16.02 -6.95
N ASN A 128 1.48 15.35 -6.52
CA ASN A 128 1.72 13.96 -6.88
C ASN A 128 0.68 13.00 -6.32
N ARG A 129 0.20 13.23 -5.10
CA ARG A 129 -0.92 12.45 -4.54
C ARG A 129 -2.19 12.65 -5.34
N ASP A 130 -2.46 13.88 -5.80
CA ASP A 130 -3.60 14.15 -6.67
C ASP A 130 -3.45 13.42 -8.02
N VAL A 131 -2.25 13.38 -8.61
CA VAL A 131 -1.96 12.61 -9.84
C VAL A 131 -2.17 11.11 -9.64
N VAL A 132 -1.72 10.54 -8.50
CA VAL A 132 -1.96 9.13 -8.17
C VAL A 132 -3.45 8.85 -8.02
N ASN A 133 -4.17 9.70 -7.28
CA ASN A 133 -5.59 9.53 -7.01
C ASN A 133 -6.46 9.68 -8.26
N GLN A 134 -6.17 10.66 -9.11
CA GLN A 134 -6.89 10.93 -10.36
C GLN A 134 -6.45 10.00 -11.50
N LYS A 135 -5.36 9.26 -11.30
CA LYS A 135 -4.73 8.39 -12.31
C LYS A 135 -4.34 9.14 -13.60
N LYS A 136 -4.04 10.44 -13.48
CA LYS A 136 -3.79 11.35 -14.60
C LYS A 136 -2.86 12.48 -14.20
N GLY A 137 -1.90 12.81 -15.06
CA GLY A 137 -1.06 14.01 -14.93
C GLY A 137 0.44 13.74 -14.83
N GLU A 138 1.23 14.82 -14.73
CA GLU A 138 2.68 14.72 -14.59
C GLU A 138 3.07 14.45 -13.13
N LEU A 139 3.83 13.38 -12.90
CA LEU A 139 4.46 13.11 -11.60
C LEU A 139 5.78 13.89 -11.45
N ILE A 140 5.88 14.70 -10.40
CA ILE A 140 7.04 15.54 -10.10
C ILE A 140 8.01 14.78 -9.19
N ILE A 141 9.15 14.35 -9.73
CA ILE A 141 10.15 13.56 -8.99
C ILE A 141 11.49 14.29 -8.86
N ALA A 142 12.13 14.17 -7.69
CA ALA A 142 13.35 14.92 -7.38
C ALA A 142 14.59 14.46 -8.16
N ARG A 143 14.66 13.16 -8.47
CA ARG A 143 15.67 12.58 -9.36
C ARG A 143 14.96 11.70 -10.37
N LYS A 144 15.07 12.07 -11.64
CA LYS A 144 14.52 11.30 -12.75
C LYS A 144 15.33 10.01 -12.92
N SER A 145 14.63 8.89 -13.01
CA SER A 145 15.24 7.57 -13.23
C SER A 145 15.66 7.41 -14.69
N ASN A 146 16.65 6.54 -14.94
CA ASN A 146 17.01 6.10 -16.30
C ASN A 146 16.16 4.91 -16.77
N GLU A 147 15.06 4.60 -16.06
CA GLU A 147 14.14 3.53 -16.42
C GLU A 147 13.49 3.79 -17.79
N LYS A 148 13.33 2.71 -18.56
CA LYS A 148 12.72 2.74 -19.91
C LYS A 148 11.20 2.87 -19.85
N THR A 149 10.59 2.48 -18.73
CA THR A 149 9.14 2.49 -18.49
C THR A 149 8.89 3.08 -17.10
N LEU A 150 7.80 3.85 -16.96
CA LEU A 150 7.36 4.35 -15.66
C LEU A 150 6.46 3.30 -15.01
N ASP A 151 6.69 3.07 -13.72
CA ASP A 151 5.82 2.26 -12.85
C ASP A 151 5.64 3.04 -11.56
N ILE A 152 4.47 3.65 -11.41
CA ILE A 152 4.15 4.60 -10.35
C ILE A 152 4.26 3.98 -8.96
N THR A 153 4.03 2.66 -8.85
CA THR A 153 4.08 1.92 -7.57
C THR A 153 5.50 1.86 -6.98
N LYS A 154 6.52 2.10 -7.82
CA LYS A 154 7.93 2.19 -7.42
C LYS A 154 8.35 3.57 -6.94
N TYR A 155 7.48 4.57 -7.02
CA TYR A 155 7.75 5.94 -6.58
C TYR A 155 6.90 6.29 -5.36
N GLY A 156 7.46 7.12 -4.48
CA GLY A 156 6.74 7.64 -3.33
C GLY A 156 7.51 8.72 -2.57
N PRO A 157 6.85 9.43 -1.64
CA PRO A 157 7.46 10.48 -0.85
C PRO A 157 8.37 9.91 0.24
N CYS A 158 9.47 10.61 0.51
CA CYS A 158 10.26 10.36 1.70
C CYS A 158 9.42 10.61 2.97
N VAL A 159 9.44 9.64 3.91
CA VAL A 159 8.70 9.71 5.19
C VAL A 159 9.03 10.96 6.00
N ASN A 160 10.26 11.47 5.88
CA ASN A 160 10.71 12.66 6.62
C ASN A 160 10.48 13.97 5.85
N CYS A 161 10.98 14.08 4.60
CA CYS A 161 10.98 15.37 3.89
C CYS A 161 9.94 15.50 2.77
N ARG A 162 9.10 14.49 2.55
CA ARG A 162 8.03 14.46 1.52
C ARG A 162 8.51 14.53 0.06
N GLU A 163 9.81 14.52 -0.18
CA GLU A 163 10.37 14.55 -1.53
C GLU A 163 10.14 13.20 -2.24
N TRP A 164 9.54 13.25 -3.44
CA TRP A 164 9.20 12.07 -4.22
C TRP A 164 10.40 11.49 -4.98
N MET A 165 10.59 10.18 -4.86
CA MET A 165 11.70 9.45 -5.47
C MET A 165 11.42 7.96 -5.67
N LEU A 166 12.33 7.30 -6.39
CA LEU A 166 12.31 5.84 -6.54
C LEU A 166 12.57 5.15 -5.18
N LEU A 167 11.66 4.28 -4.77
CA LEU A 167 11.65 3.62 -3.47
C LEU A 167 12.87 2.71 -3.24
N SER A 168 13.49 2.20 -4.32
CA SER A 168 14.74 1.44 -4.25
C SER A 168 15.91 2.26 -3.68
N GLY A 169 15.91 3.57 -3.92
CA GLY A 169 16.90 4.53 -3.42
C GLY A 169 16.57 5.15 -2.06
N LEU A 170 15.36 4.94 -1.53
CA LEU A 170 14.83 5.63 -0.36
C LEU A 170 15.70 5.47 0.88
N LYS A 171 16.22 4.27 1.16
CA LYS A 171 17.09 4.03 2.33
C LYS A 171 18.39 4.84 2.28
N LYS A 172 18.98 5.01 1.08
CA LYS A 172 20.21 5.80 0.91
C LYS A 172 19.93 7.28 1.18
N HIS A 173 18.84 7.82 0.63
CA HIS A 173 18.39 9.19 0.90
C HIS A 173 18.06 9.41 2.37
N PHE A 174 17.34 8.47 2.99
CA PHE A 174 16.85 8.62 4.35
C PHE A 174 17.97 8.68 5.41
N ARG A 175 19.13 8.04 5.15
CA ARG A 175 20.33 8.13 6.01
C ARG A 175 20.85 9.55 6.16
N THR A 176 20.76 10.38 5.12
CA THR A 176 21.20 11.78 5.14
C THR A 176 20.06 12.74 5.44
N CYS A 177 18.83 12.39 5.06
CA CYS A 177 17.66 13.24 5.24
C CYS A 177 17.12 13.25 6.68
N ALA A 178 17.04 12.11 7.36
CA ALA A 178 16.53 12.03 8.72
C ALA A 178 17.59 12.46 9.75
N LYS A 179 17.14 13.00 10.89
CA LYS A 179 17.97 13.33 12.07
C LYS A 179 17.51 12.52 13.28
N GLY A 180 18.41 12.22 14.22
CA GLY A 180 18.10 11.52 15.47
C GLY A 180 17.58 10.09 15.28
N GLU A 181 16.72 9.64 16.19
CA GLU A 181 16.15 8.27 16.25
C GLU A 181 15.46 7.85 14.94
N LYS A 182 14.90 8.80 14.19
CA LYS A 182 14.25 8.53 12.90
C LYS A 182 15.18 7.86 11.90
N ARG A 183 16.52 7.97 12.00
CA ARG A 183 17.50 7.33 11.09
C ARG A 183 17.47 5.80 11.11
N GLY A 184 16.97 5.19 12.21
CA GLY A 184 17.02 3.75 12.45
C GLY A 184 16.06 2.90 11.61
N MET A 185 15.04 3.48 10.96
CA MET A 185 13.99 2.72 10.27
C MET A 185 14.53 1.74 9.22
N GLY A 186 14.06 0.49 9.22
CA GLY A 186 14.45 -0.54 8.25
C GLY A 186 14.08 -0.17 6.80
N LYS A 187 14.77 -0.76 5.80
CA LYS A 187 14.47 -0.50 4.38
C LYS A 187 13.02 -0.87 4.05
N LYS A 188 12.52 -2.01 4.54
CA LYS A 188 11.16 -2.48 4.30
C LYS A 188 10.13 -1.52 4.89
N ASP A 189 10.32 -1.09 6.14
CA ASP A 189 9.39 -0.17 6.82
C ASP A 189 9.32 1.20 6.13
N LEU A 190 10.46 1.71 5.64
CA LEU A 190 10.50 2.95 4.88
C LEU A 190 9.72 2.87 3.56
N VAL A 191 9.92 1.78 2.82
CA VAL A 191 9.23 1.55 1.54
C VAL A 191 7.73 1.45 1.75
N ILE A 192 7.28 0.65 2.73
CA ILE A 192 5.85 0.50 3.01
C ILE A 192 5.23 1.82 3.46
N THR A 193 5.89 2.55 4.37
CA THR A 193 5.38 3.86 4.83
C THR A 193 5.28 4.85 3.68
N ALA A 194 6.27 4.89 2.78
CA ALA A 194 6.23 5.73 1.60
C ALA A 194 5.10 5.33 0.62
N GLN A 195 4.85 4.03 0.42
CA GLN A 195 3.73 3.55 -0.40
C GLN A 195 2.37 3.94 0.19
N ILE A 196 2.21 3.88 1.52
CA ILE A 196 1.01 4.36 2.20
C ILE A 196 0.83 5.87 1.98
N LEU A 197 1.90 6.66 2.17
CA LEU A 197 1.86 8.11 1.98
C LEU A 197 1.55 8.52 0.53
N ALA A 198 2.05 7.74 -0.43
CA ALA A 198 1.79 7.92 -1.85
C ALA A 198 0.35 7.59 -2.27
N GLY A 199 -0.42 6.91 -1.42
CA GLY A 199 -1.78 6.46 -1.76
C GLY A 199 -1.82 5.13 -2.51
N HIS A 200 -0.67 4.44 -2.67
CA HIS A 200 -0.60 3.13 -3.33
C HIS A 200 -1.22 2.00 -2.50
N VAL A 201 -1.27 2.19 -1.18
CA VAL A 201 -1.93 1.26 -0.24
C VAL A 201 -3.28 1.85 0.14
N VAL A 202 -4.37 1.24 -0.33
CA VAL A 202 -5.73 1.69 -0.02
C VAL A 202 -6.10 1.20 1.38
N GLY A 203 -6.04 2.11 2.35
CA GLY A 203 -6.35 1.87 3.76
C GLY A 203 -5.13 2.08 4.66
N LYS A 204 -5.34 2.57 5.89
CA LYS A 204 -4.27 2.80 6.87
C LYS A 204 -4.06 1.52 7.70
N PRO A 205 -3.06 0.66 7.38
CA PRO A 205 -2.79 -0.51 8.20
C PRO A 205 -2.33 -0.07 9.59
N SER A 206 -2.74 -0.81 10.61
CA SER A 206 -2.26 -0.63 11.97
C SER A 206 -0.77 -1.00 12.06
N LYS A 207 -0.10 -0.49 13.11
CA LYS A 207 1.29 -0.84 13.40
C LYS A 207 1.48 -2.36 13.51
N MET A 208 0.55 -3.04 14.18
CA MET A 208 0.55 -4.49 14.34
C MET A 208 0.44 -5.22 13.00
N MET A 209 -0.42 -4.74 12.10
CA MET A 209 -0.57 -5.29 10.76
C MET A 209 0.72 -5.20 9.92
N LEU A 210 1.43 -4.07 10.02
CA LEU A 210 2.72 -3.84 9.37
C LEU A 210 3.83 -4.71 9.96
N GLU A 211 3.92 -4.78 11.29
CA GLU A 211 5.04 -5.43 12.00
C GLU A 211 4.93 -6.95 12.07
N GLU A 212 3.71 -7.50 12.08
CA GLU A 212 3.52 -8.95 12.22
C GLU A 212 3.08 -9.61 10.92
N VAL A 213 2.02 -9.10 10.29
CA VAL A 213 1.36 -9.82 9.18
C VAL A 213 2.08 -9.56 7.87
N TYR A 214 2.34 -8.29 7.52
CA TYR A 214 3.03 -7.96 6.26
C TYR A 214 4.45 -8.52 6.19
N ARG A 215 5.12 -8.71 7.33
CA ARG A 215 6.47 -9.29 7.37
C ARG A 215 6.53 -10.75 6.94
N ILE A 216 5.49 -11.53 7.24
CA ILE A 216 5.44 -12.97 6.92
C ILE A 216 4.77 -13.26 5.57
N MET A 217 4.09 -12.28 4.98
CA MET A 217 3.47 -12.44 3.65
C MET A 217 4.55 -12.47 2.56
N LYS A 218 4.50 -13.49 1.70
CA LYS A 218 5.36 -13.62 0.52
C LYS A 218 5.17 -12.42 -0.42
N ASP A 219 6.17 -12.11 -1.23
CA ASP A 219 6.07 -11.04 -2.24
C ASP A 219 5.50 -11.60 -3.55
N ASP A 220 4.19 -11.88 -3.55
CA ASP A 220 3.46 -12.45 -4.69
C ASP A 220 2.26 -11.56 -5.06
N GLU A 221 1.63 -11.85 -6.20
CA GLU A 221 0.42 -11.15 -6.67
C GLU A 221 -0.71 -11.16 -5.64
N CYS A 222 -0.91 -12.31 -4.99
CA CYS A 222 -1.91 -12.48 -3.94
C CYS A 222 -1.67 -11.51 -2.78
N SER A 223 -0.42 -11.36 -2.34
CA SER A 223 -0.06 -10.45 -1.26
C SER A 223 -0.14 -8.99 -1.69
N ARG A 224 0.22 -8.65 -2.93
CA ARG A 224 0.01 -7.29 -3.48
C ARG A 224 -1.47 -6.93 -3.52
N THR A 225 -2.30 -7.81 -4.06
CA THR A 225 -3.76 -7.66 -4.11
C THR A 225 -4.35 -7.49 -2.71
N ALA A 226 -3.93 -8.31 -1.74
CA ALA A 226 -4.40 -8.23 -0.37
C ALA A 226 -4.02 -6.92 0.34
N LYS A 227 -2.82 -6.40 0.06
CA LYS A 227 -2.30 -5.17 0.67
C LYS A 227 -2.96 -3.91 0.11
N ASN A 228 -3.39 -3.96 -1.15
CA ASN A 228 -3.91 -2.80 -1.87
C ASN A 228 -5.44 -2.72 -1.87
N ASP A 229 -6.14 -3.69 -1.28
CA ASP A 229 -7.60 -3.67 -1.15
C ASP A 229 -8.05 -3.31 0.28
N VAL A 230 -8.88 -2.26 0.39
CA VAL A 230 -9.32 -1.70 1.67
C VAL A 230 -10.14 -2.67 2.52
N LEU A 231 -10.98 -3.50 1.88
CA LEU A 231 -11.84 -4.43 2.61
C LEU A 231 -11.04 -5.66 3.03
N ILE A 232 -10.12 -6.15 2.20
CA ILE A 232 -9.22 -7.26 2.56
C ILE A 232 -8.29 -6.84 3.71
N LEU A 233 -7.77 -5.61 3.69
CA LEU A 233 -7.03 -5.06 4.82
C LEU A 233 -7.89 -5.01 6.10
N SER A 234 -9.12 -4.50 6.01
CA SER A 234 -10.05 -4.45 7.14
C SER A 234 -10.37 -5.84 7.71
N LEU A 235 -10.45 -6.86 6.84
CA LEU A 235 -10.59 -8.26 7.25
C LEU A 235 -9.36 -8.73 8.04
N GLY A 236 -8.14 -8.46 7.56
CA GLY A 236 -6.90 -8.79 8.26
C GLY A 236 -6.82 -8.16 9.66
N GLU A 237 -7.16 -6.87 9.74
CA GLU A 237 -7.26 -6.11 10.98
C GLU A 237 -8.29 -6.71 11.96
N SER A 238 -9.44 -7.16 11.43
CA SER A 238 -10.46 -7.86 12.23
C SER A 238 -9.91 -9.17 12.80
N TRP A 239 -9.18 -9.95 12.01
CA TRP A 239 -8.58 -11.21 12.47
C TRP A 239 -7.51 -11.01 13.53
N LEU A 240 -6.73 -9.93 13.45
CA LEU A 240 -5.79 -9.57 14.52
C LEU A 240 -6.52 -9.24 15.82
N ARG A 241 -7.55 -8.37 15.77
CA ARG A 241 -8.33 -8.01 16.97
C ARG A 241 -9.03 -9.19 17.62
N ARG A 242 -9.50 -10.16 16.83
CA ARG A 242 -10.21 -11.35 17.32
C ARG A 242 -9.30 -12.40 17.96
N ASN A 243 -7.98 -12.31 17.75
CA ASN A 243 -6.99 -13.26 18.27
C ASN A 243 -5.90 -12.52 19.05
N ILE A 244 -6.30 -11.51 19.82
CA ILE A 244 -5.36 -10.65 20.55
C ILE A 244 -4.58 -11.44 21.62
N ASP A 245 -5.20 -12.49 22.15
CA ASP A 245 -4.68 -13.45 23.13
C ASP A 245 -3.67 -14.44 22.53
N ASN A 246 -3.69 -14.66 21.21
CA ASN A 246 -2.84 -15.63 20.53
C ASN A 246 -1.76 -14.95 19.68
N ASN A 247 -0.81 -14.31 20.36
CA ASN A 247 0.30 -13.57 19.74
C ASN A 247 1.09 -14.42 18.72
N ASP A 248 1.29 -15.71 19.00
CA ASP A 248 2.12 -16.58 18.16
C ASP A 248 1.43 -16.92 16.84
N LYS A 249 0.11 -17.17 16.87
CA LYS A 249 -0.64 -17.66 15.69
C LYS A 249 -1.48 -16.60 14.98
N ARG A 250 -1.82 -15.47 15.61
CA ARG A 250 -2.72 -14.45 15.02
C ARG A 250 -2.26 -13.93 13.66
N LYS A 251 -0.95 -13.77 13.47
CA LYS A 251 -0.36 -13.33 12.20
C LYS A 251 -0.63 -14.30 11.06
N TYR A 252 -0.61 -15.61 11.32
CA TYR A 252 -0.91 -16.64 10.34
C TYR A 252 -2.42 -16.70 10.04
N TYR A 253 -3.27 -16.50 11.04
CA TYR A 253 -4.71 -16.40 10.80
C TYR A 253 -5.07 -15.19 9.94
N ALA A 254 -4.54 -14.01 10.27
CA ALA A 254 -4.77 -12.79 9.50
C ALA A 254 -4.25 -12.93 8.06
N SER A 255 -2.98 -13.30 7.89
CA SER A 255 -2.39 -13.45 6.54
C SER A 255 -3.10 -14.51 5.70
N GLY A 256 -3.44 -15.67 6.27
CA GLY A 256 -4.14 -16.73 5.54
C GLY A 256 -5.51 -16.30 5.03
N ARG A 257 -6.24 -15.52 5.82
CA ARG A 257 -7.58 -15.01 5.49
C ARG A 257 -7.54 -13.91 4.45
N MET A 258 -6.58 -13.00 4.58
CA MET A 258 -6.33 -11.97 3.57
C MET A 258 -5.94 -12.58 2.23
N ARG A 259 -5.02 -13.55 2.23
CA ARG A 259 -4.60 -14.23 1.00
C ARG A 259 -5.74 -15.02 0.36
N LEU A 260 -6.59 -15.67 1.14
CA LEU A 260 -7.76 -16.36 0.60
C LEU A 260 -8.74 -15.39 -0.10
N CYS A 261 -9.00 -14.24 0.51
CA CYS A 261 -9.87 -13.23 -0.10
C CYS A 261 -9.22 -12.52 -1.30
N ALA A 262 -7.90 -12.35 -1.30
CA ALA A 262 -7.19 -11.84 -2.46
C ALA A 262 -7.25 -12.82 -3.65
N ARG A 263 -7.14 -14.13 -3.41
CA ARG A 263 -7.36 -15.13 -4.46
C ARG A 263 -8.77 -15.09 -4.99
N LEU A 264 -9.77 -14.90 -4.12
CA LEU A 264 -11.16 -14.69 -4.55
C LEU A 264 -11.28 -13.46 -5.45
N LEU A 265 -10.68 -12.33 -5.08
CA LEU A 265 -10.69 -11.11 -5.90
C LEU A 265 -10.03 -11.32 -7.26
N ILE A 266 -8.87 -11.99 -7.31
CA ILE A 266 -8.19 -12.34 -8.55
C ILE A 266 -9.09 -13.22 -9.44
N ALA A 267 -9.77 -14.21 -8.86
CA ALA A 267 -10.70 -15.07 -9.61
C ALA A 267 -11.92 -14.29 -10.14
N LEU A 268 -12.47 -13.36 -9.36
CA LEU A 268 -13.55 -12.48 -9.80
C LEU A 268 -13.13 -11.59 -10.98
N LYS A 269 -11.93 -11.00 -10.91
CA LYS A 269 -11.35 -10.22 -12.01
C LYS A 269 -11.15 -11.07 -13.27
N ALA A 270 -10.63 -12.28 -13.11
CA ALA A 270 -10.41 -13.20 -14.23
C ALA A 270 -11.74 -13.60 -14.91
N GLN A 271 -12.81 -13.85 -14.14
CA GLN A 271 -14.13 -14.13 -14.68
C GLN A 271 -14.69 -12.94 -15.45
N GLN A 272 -14.60 -11.72 -14.89
CA GLN A 272 -15.03 -10.51 -15.57
C GLN A 272 -14.32 -10.33 -16.93
N LEU A 273 -13.03 -10.66 -17.02
CA LEU A 273 -12.29 -10.58 -18.29
C LEU A 273 -12.77 -11.59 -19.34
N GLN A 274 -13.32 -12.74 -18.92
CA GLN A 274 -13.84 -13.77 -19.83
C GLN A 274 -15.24 -13.43 -20.36
N THR A 275 -16.04 -12.70 -19.58
CA THR A 275 -17.44 -12.38 -19.91
C THR A 275 -17.59 -11.04 -20.64
N LYS A 276 -16.57 -10.18 -20.62
CA LYS A 276 -16.53 -8.91 -21.35
C LYS A 276 -16.76 -9.14 -22.85
N SER A 277 -17.99 -8.91 -23.26
CA SER A 277 -18.45 -9.04 -24.65
C SER A 277 -18.72 -7.68 -25.30
N GLU A 278 -18.74 -6.58 -24.52
CA GLU A 278 -19.00 -5.22 -25.01
C GLU A 278 -18.02 -4.19 -24.40
N GLU A 279 -17.63 -3.19 -25.21
CA GLU A 279 -16.63 -2.16 -24.89
C GLU A 279 -17.05 -1.17 -23.77
N ASN A 280 -18.31 -1.22 -23.30
CA ASN A 280 -18.90 -0.24 -22.36
C ASN A 280 -19.23 -0.80 -20.96
N GLU A 281 -18.83 -2.02 -20.62
CA GLU A 281 -19.14 -2.59 -19.31
C GLU A 281 -18.21 -2.05 -18.19
N VAL A 282 -18.81 -1.57 -17.09
CA VAL A 282 -18.07 -1.03 -15.93
C VAL A 282 -17.17 -2.10 -15.33
N THR A 283 -15.87 -1.83 -15.28
CA THR A 283 -14.87 -2.75 -14.72
C THR A 283 -14.82 -2.66 -13.21
N CYS A 284 -15.20 -3.73 -12.52
CA CYS A 284 -14.96 -3.86 -11.08
C CYS A 284 -13.46 -4.14 -10.85
N GLU A 285 -12.82 -3.35 -9.99
CA GLU A 285 -11.38 -3.43 -9.72
C GLU A 285 -11.05 -3.82 -8.27
N THR A 286 -11.94 -3.53 -7.34
CA THR A 286 -11.74 -3.78 -5.92
C THR A 286 -12.82 -4.71 -5.37
N MET A 287 -12.55 -5.32 -4.21
CA MET A 287 -13.57 -6.08 -3.48
C MET A 287 -14.79 -5.21 -3.17
N TRP A 288 -14.60 -3.89 -3.01
CA TRP A 288 -15.70 -2.96 -2.80
C TRP A 288 -16.68 -2.96 -3.98
N ASP A 289 -16.16 -2.91 -5.21
CA ASP A 289 -16.95 -2.85 -6.44
C ASP A 289 -17.71 -4.16 -6.66
N PHE A 290 -17.06 -5.30 -6.41
CA PHE A 290 -17.68 -6.61 -6.56
C PHE A 290 -18.77 -6.89 -5.53
N LEU A 291 -18.69 -6.34 -4.31
CA LEU A 291 -19.68 -6.60 -3.24
C LEU A 291 -21.02 -5.87 -3.48
N MET A 292 -21.74 -6.32 -4.50
CA MET A 292 -23.08 -5.87 -4.89
C MET A 292 -23.96 -7.06 -5.37
N PRO A 293 -25.28 -7.05 -5.14
CA PRO A 293 -26.13 -8.22 -5.35
C PRO A 293 -26.06 -8.82 -6.77
N SER A 294 -25.86 -7.99 -7.79
CA SER A 294 -25.76 -8.43 -9.18
C SER A 294 -24.52 -9.28 -9.48
N LYS A 295 -23.51 -9.26 -8.61
CA LYS A 295 -22.27 -10.04 -8.73
C LYS A 295 -22.30 -11.29 -7.84
N PHE A 296 -23.44 -11.63 -7.24
CA PHE A 296 -23.55 -12.77 -6.32
C PHE A 296 -23.19 -14.10 -6.99
N ASP A 297 -23.62 -14.33 -8.24
CA ASP A 297 -23.29 -15.52 -9.01
C ASP A 297 -21.79 -15.62 -9.32
N ASP A 298 -21.14 -14.49 -9.59
CA ASP A 298 -19.68 -14.42 -9.77
C ASP A 298 -18.98 -14.85 -8.47
N PHE A 299 -19.46 -14.41 -7.30
CA PHE A 299 -18.93 -14.85 -6.01
C PHE A 299 -19.10 -16.35 -5.76
N VAL A 300 -20.24 -16.94 -6.16
CA VAL A 300 -20.47 -18.39 -6.07
C VAL A 300 -19.44 -19.13 -6.92
N THR A 301 -19.32 -18.74 -8.19
CA THR A 301 -18.42 -19.38 -9.17
C THR A 301 -16.95 -19.22 -8.76
N ALA A 302 -16.53 -18.00 -8.44
CA ALA A 302 -15.17 -17.70 -8.00
C ALA A 302 -14.82 -18.42 -6.69
N SER A 303 -15.76 -18.52 -5.74
CA SER A 303 -15.52 -19.23 -4.49
C SER A 303 -15.33 -20.73 -4.69
N LEU A 304 -16.08 -21.34 -5.60
CA LEU A 304 -15.87 -22.74 -5.97
C LEU A 304 -14.53 -22.93 -6.68
N ALA A 305 -14.16 -22.05 -7.62
CA ALA A 305 -12.90 -22.11 -8.35
C ALA A 305 -11.65 -22.00 -7.45
N VAL A 306 -11.67 -21.12 -6.43
CA VAL A 306 -10.52 -20.96 -5.51
C VAL A 306 -10.46 -22.01 -4.40
N SER A 307 -11.52 -22.81 -4.24
CA SER A 307 -11.67 -23.77 -3.14
C SER A 307 -11.65 -25.22 -3.59
N MET A 308 -12.08 -25.51 -4.81
CA MET A 308 -12.08 -26.86 -5.35
C MET A 308 -10.83 -27.03 -6.22
N PRO A 309 -9.94 -27.98 -5.94
CA PRO A 309 -8.86 -28.29 -6.86
C PRO A 309 -9.45 -29.01 -8.08
N HIS A 310 -8.90 -28.76 -9.26
CA HIS A 310 -8.85 -29.82 -10.27
C HIS A 310 -8.02 -30.96 -9.67
N MET A 311 -8.37 -32.22 -9.99
CA MET A 311 -8.00 -33.42 -9.25
C MET A 311 -6.49 -33.63 -8.94
N ASP A 312 -5.57 -32.82 -9.47
CA ASP A 312 -4.12 -33.04 -9.42
C ASP A 312 -3.28 -31.99 -8.66
N ASP A 313 -3.85 -30.97 -8.01
CA ASP A 313 -3.03 -29.95 -7.33
C ASP A 313 -2.67 -30.32 -5.87
N MET A 314 -1.46 -30.85 -5.68
CA MET A 314 -0.79 -31.18 -4.41
C MET A 314 -0.29 -29.94 -3.63
N GLU A 315 -1.04 -28.84 -3.63
CA GLU A 315 -0.75 -27.68 -2.81
C GLU A 315 -1.98 -27.35 -1.97
N ASP A 316 -1.81 -27.23 -0.64
CA ASP A 316 -2.80 -26.93 0.42
C ASP A 316 -3.73 -25.70 0.17
N LEU A 317 -3.60 -25.07 -0.99
CA LEU A 317 -4.22 -23.83 -1.40
C LEU A 317 -5.63 -24.02 -1.94
N ARG A 318 -5.98 -25.17 -2.54
CA ARG A 318 -7.33 -25.46 -3.07
C ARG A 318 -8.00 -26.59 -2.27
N ALA A 319 -8.40 -26.27 -1.05
CA ALA A 319 -9.15 -27.19 -0.19
C ALA A 319 -10.63 -26.82 -0.17
N PRO A 320 -11.58 -27.76 -0.26
CA PRO A 320 -13.01 -27.44 -0.20
C PRO A 320 -13.40 -26.70 1.09
N SER A 321 -12.62 -26.87 2.17
CA SER A 321 -12.75 -26.08 3.40
C SER A 321 -12.63 -24.57 3.19
N ASN A 322 -11.95 -24.11 2.13
CA ASN A 322 -11.82 -22.71 1.77
C ASN A 322 -13.16 -22.10 1.35
N ALA A 323 -14.06 -22.85 0.71
CA ALA A 323 -15.38 -22.36 0.33
C ALA A 323 -16.24 -22.09 1.58
N ILE A 324 -16.11 -22.96 2.59
CA ILE A 324 -16.77 -22.81 3.89
C ILE A 324 -16.22 -21.58 4.62
N LYS A 325 -14.90 -21.40 4.60
CA LYS A 325 -14.19 -20.25 5.17
C LYS A 325 -14.63 -18.93 4.52
N LEU A 326 -14.69 -18.90 3.18
CA LEU A 326 -15.10 -17.74 2.39
C LEU A 326 -16.50 -17.26 2.71
N LYS A 327 -17.46 -18.15 3.02
CA LYS A 327 -18.80 -17.75 3.50
C LYS A 327 -18.72 -16.68 4.60
N TYR A 328 -17.89 -16.94 5.61
CA TYR A 328 -17.78 -16.07 6.78
C TYR A 328 -16.93 -14.84 6.48
N ASP A 329 -15.89 -15.00 5.66
CA ASP A 329 -15.00 -13.89 5.32
C ASP A 329 -15.71 -12.88 4.38
N ILE A 330 -16.51 -13.33 3.41
CA ILE A 330 -17.37 -12.46 2.57
C ILE A 330 -18.38 -11.69 3.43
N ARG A 331 -19.03 -12.35 4.39
CA ARG A 331 -19.93 -11.66 5.35
C ARG A 331 -19.19 -10.59 6.15
N ARG A 332 -17.94 -10.84 6.55
CA ARG A 332 -17.11 -9.84 7.23
C ARG A 332 -16.75 -8.68 6.32
N LEU A 333 -16.40 -8.94 5.06
CA LEU A 333 -16.11 -7.91 4.07
C LEU A 333 -17.35 -7.03 3.80
N LEU A 334 -18.54 -7.63 3.66
CA LEU A 334 -19.82 -6.92 3.55
C LEU A 334 -20.12 -6.06 4.78
N ASN A 335 -19.94 -6.62 5.98
CA ASN A 335 -20.13 -5.87 7.21
C ASN A 335 -19.13 -4.73 7.36
N ALA A 336 -17.88 -4.91 6.89
CA ALA A 336 -16.89 -3.85 6.85
C ALA A 336 -17.32 -2.74 5.89
N LYS A 337 -17.71 -3.08 4.64
CA LYS A 337 -18.27 -2.13 3.66
C LYS A 337 -19.46 -1.37 4.25
N TYR A 338 -20.41 -2.09 4.86
CA TYR A 338 -21.56 -1.49 5.53
C TYR A 338 -21.17 -0.54 6.67
N ALA A 339 -20.20 -0.92 7.50
CA ALA A 339 -19.71 -0.06 8.58
C ALA A 339 -18.99 1.20 8.08
N TYR A 340 -18.26 1.12 6.95
CA TYR A 340 -17.67 2.29 6.31
C TYR A 340 -18.76 3.24 5.80
N LEU A 341 -19.79 2.70 5.13
CA LEU A 341 -20.93 3.48 4.63
C LEU A 341 -21.72 4.17 5.75
N LEU A 342 -21.95 3.49 6.87
CA LEU A 342 -22.67 4.07 8.02
C LEU A 342 -21.90 5.20 8.72
N ARG A 343 -20.57 5.21 8.62
CA ARG A 343 -19.72 6.24 9.21
C ARG A 343 -19.48 7.44 8.28
N ALA A 344 -19.83 7.31 7.01
CA ALA A 344 -19.73 8.41 6.06
C ALA A 344 -20.85 9.43 6.32
N SER A 345 -20.50 10.71 6.34
CA SER A 345 -21.42 11.83 6.62
C SER A 345 -22.47 12.01 5.52
N ASP A 346 -22.19 11.53 4.31
CA ASP A 346 -23.07 11.58 3.15
C ASP A 346 -23.91 10.29 3.07
N VAL A 347 -25.23 10.44 3.06
CA VAL A 347 -26.18 9.32 3.09
C VAL A 347 -26.20 8.61 1.72
N VAL A 348 -25.28 7.68 1.50
CA VAL A 348 -25.30 6.78 0.32
C VAL A 348 -26.34 5.66 0.53
N SER A 349 -27.62 6.04 0.49
CA SER A 349 -28.76 5.15 0.77
C SER A 349 -28.79 3.89 -0.11
N ASN A 350 -28.37 4.00 -1.37
CA ASN A 350 -28.42 2.89 -2.33
C ASN A 350 -27.40 1.79 -2.03
N GLU A 351 -26.13 2.14 -1.78
CA GLU A 351 -25.09 1.14 -1.46
C GLU A 351 -25.40 0.40 -0.15
N ILE A 352 -25.96 1.09 0.83
CA ILE A 352 -26.45 0.48 2.07
C ILE A 352 -27.51 -0.58 1.77
N LYS A 353 -28.49 -0.27 0.90
CA LYS A 353 -29.52 -1.23 0.47
C LYS A 353 -28.90 -2.41 -0.27
N GLN A 354 -27.92 -2.18 -1.15
CA GLN A 354 -27.21 -3.24 -1.87
C GLN A 354 -26.46 -4.18 -0.91
N CYS A 355 -25.75 -3.66 0.09
CA CYS A 355 -25.10 -4.47 1.12
C CYS A 355 -26.09 -5.37 1.87
N LYS A 356 -27.25 -4.83 2.26
CA LYS A 356 -28.32 -5.60 2.92
C LYS A 356 -28.89 -6.70 2.03
N ARG A 357 -29.15 -6.39 0.74
CA ARG A 357 -29.61 -7.37 -0.25
C ARG A 357 -28.58 -8.50 -0.44
N PHE A 358 -27.29 -8.17 -0.56
CA PHE A 358 -26.24 -9.17 -0.69
C PHE A 358 -26.17 -10.06 0.56
N LEU A 359 -26.20 -9.48 1.76
CA LEU A 359 -26.23 -10.24 3.01
C LEU A 359 -27.41 -11.21 3.06
N LYS A 360 -28.57 -10.83 2.51
CA LYS A 360 -29.73 -11.72 2.41
C LYS A 360 -29.52 -12.87 1.41
N LEU A 361 -28.93 -12.60 0.25
CA LEU A 361 -28.53 -13.66 -0.70
C LEU A 361 -27.53 -14.65 -0.07
N MET A 362 -26.56 -14.16 0.71
CA MET A 362 -25.61 -14.99 1.46
C MET A 362 -26.29 -15.87 2.52
N GLU A 363 -27.47 -15.48 3.02
CA GLU A 363 -28.25 -16.25 3.99
C GLU A 363 -29.09 -17.32 3.29
N ILE A 364 -29.79 -16.96 2.21
CA ILE A 364 -30.74 -17.82 1.51
C ILE A 364 -30.02 -18.86 0.63
N GLU A 365 -29.12 -18.42 -0.26
CA GLU A 365 -28.64 -19.27 -1.36
C GLU A 365 -27.25 -19.88 -1.12
N TRP A 366 -26.37 -19.20 -0.37
CA TRP A 366 -24.97 -19.62 -0.24
C TRP A 366 -24.82 -21.03 0.38
N GLY A 367 -25.72 -21.37 1.30
CA GLY A 367 -25.73 -22.68 1.96
C GLY A 367 -25.85 -23.82 0.96
N GLU A 368 -26.82 -23.71 0.06
CA GLU A 368 -27.12 -24.69 -0.98
C GLU A 368 -26.04 -24.71 -2.07
N ARG A 369 -25.70 -23.54 -2.62
CA ARG A 369 -24.88 -23.44 -3.83
C ARG A 369 -23.39 -23.68 -3.59
N VAL A 370 -22.89 -23.37 -2.40
CA VAL A 370 -21.45 -23.44 -2.08
C VAL A 370 -21.16 -24.36 -0.90
N THR A 371 -21.87 -24.17 0.21
CA THR A 371 -21.50 -24.87 1.47
C THR A 371 -21.81 -26.37 1.39
N LYS A 372 -22.95 -26.75 0.81
CA LYS A 372 -23.34 -28.16 0.64
C LYS A 372 -22.35 -28.88 -0.27
N VAL A 373 -22.05 -28.31 -1.44
CA VAL A 373 -21.06 -28.84 -2.40
C VAL A 373 -19.71 -29.08 -1.72
N ALA A 374 -19.18 -28.07 -1.03
CA ALA A 374 -17.90 -28.17 -0.34
C ALA A 374 -17.89 -29.27 0.75
N ARG A 375 -18.97 -29.40 1.53
CA ARG A 375 -19.12 -30.43 2.57
C ARG A 375 -19.21 -31.83 1.98
N THR A 376 -19.97 -32.00 0.90
CA THR A 376 -20.08 -33.28 0.19
C THR A 376 -18.71 -33.71 -0.30
N VAL A 377 -17.93 -32.83 -0.94
CA VAL A 377 -16.57 -33.17 -1.40
C VAL A 377 -15.65 -33.56 -0.24
N LEU A 378 -15.71 -32.84 0.90
CA LEU A 378 -14.94 -33.22 2.09
C LEU A 378 -15.35 -34.59 2.63
N GLN A 379 -16.65 -34.88 2.64
CA GLN A 379 -17.16 -36.16 3.11
C GLN A 379 -16.75 -37.30 2.17
N THR A 380 -16.89 -37.12 0.86
CA THR A 380 -16.43 -38.09 -0.14
C THR A 380 -14.93 -38.35 0.02
N ARG A 381 -14.10 -37.31 0.11
CA ARG A 381 -12.66 -37.46 0.35
C ARG A 381 -12.37 -38.25 1.62
N ARG A 382 -13.07 -37.97 2.72
CA ARG A 382 -12.90 -38.70 3.98
C ARG A 382 -13.32 -40.18 3.85
N LEU A 383 -14.32 -40.49 3.03
CA LEU A 383 -14.77 -41.86 2.81
C LEU A 383 -13.83 -42.63 1.86
N THR A 384 -13.22 -41.94 0.90
CA THR A 384 -12.26 -42.53 -0.05
C THR A 384 -10.83 -42.59 0.52
N GLU A 385 -10.52 -41.80 1.55
CA GLU A 385 -9.21 -41.81 2.21
C GLU A 385 -8.96 -43.17 2.89
N THR A 386 -8.08 -43.96 2.30
CA THR A 386 -7.51 -45.15 2.93
C THR A 386 -6.47 -44.70 3.96
N LYS A 387 -6.82 -44.76 5.24
CA LYS A 387 -5.86 -44.52 6.32
C LYS A 387 -5.02 -45.77 6.55
N GLU A 388 -3.85 -45.80 5.93
CA GLU A 388 -2.84 -46.78 6.29
C GLU A 388 -2.38 -46.50 7.72
N VAL A 389 -2.68 -47.43 8.62
CA VAL A 389 -2.17 -47.40 9.98
C VAL A 389 -0.78 -48.05 9.94
N PRO A 390 0.25 -47.42 10.52
CA PRO A 390 1.58 -48.02 10.55
C PRO A 390 1.54 -49.38 11.24
N ALA A 391 2.28 -50.34 10.70
CA ALA A 391 2.38 -51.67 11.29
C ALA A 391 2.92 -51.58 12.73
N PRO A 392 2.42 -52.39 13.67
CA PRO A 392 2.90 -52.40 15.06
C PRO A 392 4.42 -52.55 15.15
N ASP A 393 4.99 -53.41 14.32
CA ASP A 393 6.43 -53.68 14.25
C ASP A 393 7.25 -52.43 13.90
N ASP A 394 6.73 -51.57 13.01
CA ASP A 394 7.43 -50.35 12.60
C ASP A 394 7.36 -49.29 13.70
N VAL A 395 6.24 -49.20 14.41
CA VAL A 395 6.10 -48.33 15.59
C VAL A 395 7.06 -48.78 16.69
N GLU A 396 7.19 -50.10 16.90
CA GLU A 396 8.11 -50.67 17.88
C GLU A 396 9.58 -50.39 17.50
N LYS A 397 9.96 -50.67 16.24
CA LYS A 397 11.31 -50.39 15.73
C LYS A 397 11.68 -48.91 15.90
N LEU A 398 10.77 -48.01 15.53
CA LEU A 398 10.98 -46.57 15.68
C LEU A 398 11.11 -46.16 17.14
N THR A 399 10.25 -46.69 18.03
CA THR A 399 10.31 -46.40 19.46
C THR A 399 11.64 -46.86 20.06
N ARG A 400 12.10 -48.06 19.72
CA ARG A 400 13.37 -48.61 20.19
C ARG A 400 14.56 -47.80 19.67
N HIS A 401 14.53 -47.39 18.41
CA HIS A 401 15.56 -46.52 17.84
C HIS A 401 15.64 -45.18 18.58
N LEU A 402 14.51 -44.53 18.85
CA LEU A 402 14.48 -43.25 19.56
C LEU A 402 15.03 -43.37 20.99
N VAL A 403 14.70 -44.44 21.71
CA VAL A 403 15.24 -44.69 23.05
C VAL A 403 16.77 -44.89 23.00
N ASN A 404 17.24 -45.76 22.10
CA ASN A 404 18.67 -46.03 21.94
C ASN A 404 19.46 -44.76 21.55
N GLU A 405 18.94 -43.95 20.63
CA GLU A 405 19.59 -42.69 20.24
C GLU A 405 19.64 -41.70 21.40
N LEU A 406 18.57 -41.59 22.20
CA LEU A 406 18.53 -40.70 23.37
C LEU A 406 19.50 -41.14 24.47
N GLU A 407 19.67 -42.44 24.68
CA GLU A 407 20.61 -42.99 25.66
C GLU A 407 22.08 -42.82 25.23
N ASN A 408 22.35 -42.92 23.92
CA ASN A 408 23.71 -42.86 23.38
C ASN A 408 24.17 -41.42 23.03
N THR A 409 23.25 -40.47 22.88
CA THR A 409 23.60 -39.09 22.52
C THR A 409 23.89 -38.26 23.78
N LYS A 410 25.13 -37.78 23.93
CA LYS A 410 25.50 -36.88 25.02
C LYS A 410 24.95 -35.48 24.81
N MET A 411 24.48 -34.86 25.89
CA MET A 411 23.99 -33.48 25.90
C MET A 411 25.15 -32.48 25.75
N THR A 412 25.47 -32.14 24.50
CA THR A 412 26.45 -31.09 24.14
C THR A 412 25.76 -30.00 23.32
N PRO A 413 26.34 -28.78 23.22
CA PRO A 413 25.78 -27.70 22.40
C PRO A 413 25.54 -28.11 20.93
N GLU A 414 26.41 -28.96 20.38
CA GLU A 414 26.33 -29.45 18.99
C GLU A 414 25.17 -30.43 18.80
N ASN A 415 24.89 -31.26 19.82
CA ASN A 415 23.86 -32.29 19.76
C ASN A 415 22.50 -31.84 20.30
N TYR A 416 22.40 -30.66 20.92
CA TYR A 416 21.18 -30.16 21.56
C TYR A 416 19.97 -30.19 20.61
N ALA A 417 20.12 -29.69 19.39
CA ALA A 417 19.04 -29.66 18.39
C ALA A 417 18.55 -31.08 18.03
N ARG A 418 19.49 -32.04 17.91
CA ARG A 418 19.18 -33.44 17.62
C ARG A 418 18.43 -34.10 18.78
N ILE A 419 18.86 -33.87 20.01
CA ILE A 419 18.20 -34.38 21.22
C ILE A 419 16.77 -33.81 21.32
N VAL A 420 16.58 -32.52 21.07
CA VAL A 420 15.24 -31.90 21.03
C VAL A 420 14.33 -32.59 20.01
N GLN A 421 14.83 -32.85 18.80
CA GLN A 421 14.05 -33.57 17.77
C GLN A 421 13.69 -34.99 18.21
N LEU A 422 14.62 -35.74 18.80
CA LEU A 422 14.38 -37.09 19.31
C LEU A 422 13.31 -37.09 20.41
N CYS A 423 13.41 -36.16 21.36
CA CYS A 423 12.42 -35.98 22.43
C CYS A 423 11.03 -35.60 21.88
N GLN A 424 10.96 -34.65 20.95
CA GLN A 424 9.71 -34.25 20.31
C GLN A 424 9.07 -35.42 19.54
N THR A 425 9.86 -36.16 18.77
CA THR A 425 9.38 -37.32 18.01
C THR A 425 8.84 -38.40 18.95
N ARG A 426 9.54 -38.66 20.06
CA ARG A 426 9.08 -39.60 21.09
C ARG A 426 7.77 -39.14 21.74
N LEU A 427 7.64 -37.85 22.06
CA LEU A 427 6.41 -37.27 22.63
C LEU A 427 5.22 -37.34 21.65
N LEU A 428 5.45 -37.18 20.35
CA LEU A 428 4.41 -37.37 19.33
C LEU A 428 3.90 -38.80 19.29
N LEU A 429 4.83 -39.76 19.24
CA LEU A 429 4.51 -41.18 19.20
C LEU A 429 3.79 -41.63 20.47
N PHE A 430 4.31 -41.24 21.63
CA PHE A 430 3.74 -41.62 22.93
C PHE A 430 2.32 -41.10 23.11
N ASN A 431 2.08 -39.83 22.78
CA ASN A 431 0.77 -39.23 23.00
C ASN A 431 -0.22 -39.46 21.84
N LYS A 432 0.24 -39.99 20.70
CA LYS A 432 -0.52 -40.01 19.42
C LYS A 432 -1.16 -38.65 19.10
N ARG A 433 -0.51 -37.55 19.51
CA ARG A 433 -1.04 -36.17 19.43
C ARG A 433 -0.65 -35.51 18.11
N ARG A 434 -1.40 -34.47 17.73
CA ARG A 434 -1.07 -33.66 16.55
C ARG A 434 0.16 -32.79 16.84
N SER A 435 0.99 -32.54 15.82
CA SER A 435 2.18 -31.68 15.90
C SER A 435 1.92 -30.31 16.54
N GLY A 436 0.76 -29.72 16.31
CA GLY A 436 0.39 -28.42 16.89
C GLY A 436 0.23 -28.40 18.42
N GLU A 437 0.13 -29.55 19.09
CA GLU A 437 0.12 -29.63 20.56
C GLU A 437 1.54 -29.63 21.12
N LEU A 438 2.53 -30.15 20.38
CA LEU A 438 3.93 -30.01 20.76
C LEU A 438 4.41 -28.57 20.68
N GLU A 439 3.92 -27.79 19.71
CA GLU A 439 4.28 -26.38 19.56
C GLU A 439 3.93 -25.52 20.79
N VAL A 440 3.02 -26.00 21.65
CA VAL A 440 2.55 -25.30 22.85
C VAL A 440 3.27 -25.77 24.12
N LEU A 441 4.02 -26.89 24.05
CA LEU A 441 4.88 -27.32 25.15
C LEU A 441 6.07 -26.36 25.25
N LYS A 442 6.04 -25.52 26.28
CA LYS A 442 7.12 -24.59 26.62
C LYS A 442 8.25 -25.29 27.35
#